data_AF-A0A916FUI7-F1
#
_entry.id   AF-A0A916FUI7-F1
#
_cell.length_a   1.000
_cell.length_b   1.000
_cell.length_c   1.000
_cell.angle_alpha   90.00
_cell.angle_beta   90.00
_cell.angle_gamma   90.00
#
_symmetry.space_group_name_H-M   'P 1'
#
loop_
_entity.id
_entity.type
_entity.pdbx_description
1 polymer ?
#
loop_
_entity_poly.entity_id
_entity_poly.type
_entity_poly.pdbx_seq_one_letter_code
_entity_poly.pdbx_strand_id
1 'polypeptide(L)'
;MDLNIAPDKTWSFADCTTAQTRYITHGYHTYPAKFIPQLAARLIRELSTEGDIVVDPFMGSGTTVVEAMTQARVGIGVDINPVAHLIARVKSTPINPDLLNEEFARLNLESRVHAIAPKNERIDYWFPKAQKKHLGKILGAVSAIENETARDFFLVAFSQILKSCSIWLQKSVKPTRDPHKTPAEPFAAFRKQCRYMLKQNLAFWEILPTRVREQPAKFRRVECADARALPVAAGTATLVVTSPPYVTSYEYADLHQLAALWFEYCGSLPEFRKRFIGTAFSERAEINLQSARAEKICAELAGKKSREVRNYFADML
;
A
#
# COMPACT_ATOMS: atom_id res chain seq x y z
N MET A 1 31.11 15.96 -12.83
CA MET A 1 31.17 16.75 -11.59
C MET A 1 31.19 15.78 -10.44
N ASP A 2 32.36 15.59 -9.82
CA ASP A 2 32.42 14.97 -8.50
C ASP A 2 31.85 15.97 -7.51
N LEU A 3 30.56 15.83 -7.20
CA LEU A 3 29.93 16.58 -6.13
C LEU A 3 30.50 16.04 -4.81
N ASN A 4 31.59 16.64 -4.35
CA ASN A 4 32.20 16.33 -3.06
C ASN A 4 31.38 16.96 -1.93
N ILE A 5 30.11 16.57 -1.83
CA ILE A 5 29.16 17.01 -0.80
C ILE A 5 29.27 16.00 0.35
N ALA A 6 29.66 16.48 1.53
CA ALA A 6 29.67 15.65 2.73
C ALA A 6 28.23 15.16 3.03
N PRO A 7 28.02 13.86 3.30
CA PRO A 7 26.68 13.35 3.59
C PRO A 7 26.11 13.98 4.87
N ASP A 8 24.95 14.63 4.76
CA ASP A 8 24.19 15.07 5.92
C ASP A 8 23.49 13.87 6.58
N LYS A 9 24.06 13.41 7.70
CA LYS A 9 23.58 12.24 8.45
C LYS A 9 22.18 12.43 9.03
N THR A 10 21.67 13.66 9.15
CA THR A 10 20.33 13.90 9.70
C THR A 10 19.22 13.34 8.80
N TRP A 11 19.50 13.09 7.52
CA TRP A 11 18.57 12.45 6.58
C TRP A 11 18.50 10.92 6.73
N SER A 12 19.34 10.33 7.57
CA SER A 12 19.31 8.88 7.85
C SER A 12 18.26 8.49 8.89
N PHE A 13 17.84 9.44 9.75
CA PHE A 13 16.92 9.19 10.86
C PHE A 13 17.31 7.95 11.71
N ALA A 14 18.61 7.74 11.90
CA ALA A 14 19.17 6.53 12.52
C ALA A 14 18.74 6.32 13.99
N ASP A 15 18.27 7.38 14.65
CA ASP A 15 17.74 7.41 16.00
C ASP A 15 16.25 6.99 16.09
N CYS A 16 15.54 6.94 14.95
CA CYS A 16 14.14 6.55 14.93
C CYS A 16 13.96 5.04 15.14
N THR A 17 13.25 4.69 16.22
CA THR A 17 12.80 3.33 16.47
C THR A 17 11.77 2.86 15.43
N THR A 18 11.56 1.54 15.35
CA THR A 18 10.50 0.96 14.49
C THR A 18 9.09 1.47 14.84
N ALA A 19 8.83 1.80 16.10
CA ALA A 19 7.55 2.37 16.51
C ALA A 19 7.38 3.80 15.96
N GLN A 20 8.43 4.62 16.02
CA GLN A 20 8.41 5.99 15.49
C GLN A 20 8.27 6.00 13.96
N THR A 21 8.91 5.09 13.24
CA THR A 21 8.77 4.98 11.77
C THR A 21 7.42 4.40 11.31
N ARG A 22 6.53 4.09 12.26
CA ARG A 22 5.19 3.53 12.03
C ARG A 22 4.09 4.31 12.75
N TYR A 23 4.36 5.53 13.20
CA TYR A 23 3.40 6.36 13.91
C TYR A 23 2.13 6.60 13.08
N ILE A 24 1.03 6.95 13.75
CA ILE A 24 -0.29 7.17 13.15
C ILE A 24 -0.69 6.03 12.18
N THR A 25 -1.31 6.34 11.04
CA THR A 25 -1.79 5.34 10.08
C THR A 25 -0.66 4.61 9.33
N HIS A 26 0.61 5.03 9.43
CA HIS A 26 1.75 4.34 8.79
C HIS A 26 1.95 2.91 9.27
N GLY A 27 1.41 2.60 10.44
CA GLY A 27 1.43 1.27 11.04
C GLY A 27 0.39 0.28 10.50
N TYR A 28 -0.67 0.74 9.82
CA TYR A 28 -1.85 -0.09 9.47
C TYR A 28 -1.49 -1.38 8.75
N HIS A 29 -0.66 -1.29 7.71
CA HIS A 29 -0.32 -2.41 6.87
C HIS A 29 1.18 -2.51 6.63
N THR A 30 1.71 -3.73 6.63
CA THR A 30 3.07 -4.00 6.20
C THR A 30 3.14 -3.85 4.69
N TYR A 31 3.93 -2.89 4.22
CA TYR A 31 4.13 -2.61 2.80
C TYR A 31 5.63 -2.58 2.53
N PRO A 32 6.19 -3.57 1.82
CA PRO A 32 7.61 -3.60 1.48
C PRO A 32 8.03 -2.40 0.63
N ALA A 33 9.31 -2.03 0.69
CA ALA A 33 9.91 -1.01 -0.17
C ALA A 33 9.24 0.38 -0.11
N LYS A 34 8.74 0.78 1.06
CA LYS A 34 8.32 2.16 1.34
C LYS A 34 9.45 2.93 2.03
N PHE A 35 9.57 4.23 1.77
CA PHE A 35 10.38 5.10 2.62
C PHE A 35 9.74 5.27 4.00
N ILE A 36 10.55 5.70 4.98
CA ILE A 36 10.05 6.09 6.30
C ILE A 36 9.28 7.41 6.22
N PRO A 37 8.20 7.56 6.99
CA PRO A 37 7.36 8.76 6.91
C PRO A 37 8.10 10.04 7.27
N GLN A 38 9.11 9.98 8.15
CA GLN A 38 9.94 11.12 8.55
C GLN A 38 10.65 11.78 7.36
N LEU A 39 11.10 10.97 6.38
CA LEU A 39 11.77 11.47 5.19
C LEU A 39 10.80 12.29 4.33
N ALA A 40 9.62 11.75 4.03
CA ALA A 40 8.60 12.48 3.29
C ALA A 40 8.09 13.71 4.06
N ALA A 41 7.89 13.57 5.37
CA ALA A 41 7.48 14.68 6.22
C ALA A 41 8.46 15.85 6.13
N ARG A 42 9.76 15.57 6.23
CA ARG A 42 10.82 16.57 6.12
C ARG A 42 10.89 17.21 4.73
N LEU A 43 10.85 16.40 3.66
CA LEU A 43 10.85 16.91 2.28
C LEU A 43 9.65 17.85 2.03
N ILE A 44 8.45 17.43 2.44
CA ILE A 44 7.24 18.25 2.31
C ILE A 44 7.38 19.54 3.12
N ARG A 45 7.86 19.47 4.36
CA ARG A 45 8.02 20.65 5.21
C ARG A 45 9.00 21.67 4.64
N GLU A 46 10.13 21.21 4.12
CA GLU A 46 11.23 22.07 3.66
C GLU A 46 11.01 22.62 2.25
N LEU A 47 10.26 21.91 1.41
CA LEU A 47 10.12 22.22 -0.02
C LEU A 47 8.70 22.61 -0.44
N SER A 48 7.80 22.86 0.52
CA SER A 48 6.44 23.34 0.25
C SER A 48 5.87 24.15 1.42
N THR A 49 4.76 24.83 1.19
CA THR A 49 3.99 25.63 2.16
C THR A 49 2.57 25.09 2.31
N GLU A 50 1.83 25.55 3.32
CA GLU A 50 0.44 25.08 3.52
C GLU A 50 -0.43 25.37 2.30
N GLY A 51 -1.28 24.41 1.93
CA GLY A 51 -2.13 24.49 0.73
C GLY A 51 -1.45 24.05 -0.58
N ASP A 52 -0.11 23.90 -0.61
CA ASP A 52 0.60 23.41 -1.80
C ASP A 52 0.20 21.99 -2.18
N ILE A 53 0.35 21.68 -3.47
CA ILE A 53 0.01 20.36 -4.04
C ILE A 53 1.26 19.49 -4.04
N VAL A 54 1.20 18.39 -3.28
CA VAL A 54 2.25 17.35 -3.20
C VAL A 54 1.74 16.10 -3.91
N VAL A 55 2.47 15.64 -4.92
CA VAL A 55 2.06 14.51 -5.79
C VAL A 55 2.96 13.30 -5.58
N ASP A 56 2.35 12.11 -5.56
CA ASP A 56 3.05 10.83 -5.60
C ASP A 56 2.48 9.92 -6.72
N PRO A 57 3.16 9.80 -7.88
CA PRO A 57 2.71 8.97 -8.99
C PRO A 57 2.79 7.46 -8.73
N PHE A 58 3.47 7.03 -7.67
CA PHE A 58 3.65 5.62 -7.29
C PHE A 58 3.40 5.46 -5.79
N MET A 59 2.24 5.93 -5.32
CA MET A 59 2.01 6.19 -3.91
C MET A 59 2.13 4.95 -3.00
N GLY A 60 1.97 3.75 -3.54
CA GLY A 60 1.92 2.51 -2.78
C GLY A 60 0.92 2.62 -1.63
N SER A 61 1.40 2.50 -0.39
CA SER A 61 0.54 2.65 0.80
C SER A 61 0.17 4.11 1.15
N GLY A 62 0.51 5.10 0.34
CA GLY A 62 0.08 6.50 0.52
C GLY A 62 0.83 7.28 1.60
N THR A 63 2.11 6.98 1.86
CA THR A 63 2.89 7.69 2.89
C THR A 63 2.98 9.19 2.58
N THR A 64 3.26 9.57 1.33
CA THR A 64 3.30 10.98 0.89
C THR A 64 1.98 11.71 1.16
N VAL A 65 0.86 11.10 0.81
CA VAL A 65 -0.48 11.71 0.98
C VAL A 65 -0.77 11.97 2.46
N VAL A 66 -0.49 10.99 3.32
CA VAL A 66 -0.69 11.16 4.77
C VAL A 66 0.19 12.28 5.32
N GLU A 67 1.47 12.32 4.95
CA GLU A 67 2.40 13.36 5.42
C GLU A 67 2.12 14.76 4.85
N ALA A 68 1.51 14.85 3.66
CA ALA A 68 1.02 16.11 3.13
C ALA A 68 -0.16 16.62 3.97
N MET A 69 -1.12 15.73 4.29
CA MET A 69 -2.30 16.08 5.09
C MET A 69 -1.96 16.53 6.51
N THR A 70 -1.05 15.83 7.20
CA THR A 70 -0.61 16.22 8.56
C THR A 70 0.00 17.61 8.61
N GLN A 71 0.50 18.09 7.47
CA GLN A 71 1.10 19.41 7.30
C GLN A 71 0.17 20.38 6.54
N ALA A 72 -1.11 20.06 6.38
CA ALA A 72 -2.08 20.89 5.65
C ALA A 72 -1.70 21.25 4.19
N ARG A 73 -0.99 20.36 3.51
CA ARG A 73 -0.81 20.36 2.04
C ARG A 73 -1.89 19.51 1.40
N VAL A 74 -2.10 19.69 0.10
CA VAL A 74 -2.97 18.82 -0.71
C VAL A 74 -2.15 17.64 -1.21
N GLY A 75 -2.41 16.45 -0.66
CA GLY A 75 -1.76 15.21 -1.08
C GLY A 75 -2.50 14.54 -2.23
N ILE A 76 -1.85 14.35 -3.38
CA ILE A 76 -2.42 13.63 -4.52
C ILE A 76 -1.59 12.39 -4.79
N GLY A 77 -2.20 11.22 -4.87
CA GLY A 77 -1.49 9.97 -5.11
C GLY A 77 -2.25 9.02 -6.02
N VAL A 78 -1.50 8.28 -6.85
CA VAL A 78 -2.06 7.18 -7.64
C VAL A 78 -1.20 5.92 -7.50
N ASP A 79 -1.84 4.77 -7.62
CA ASP A 79 -1.19 3.48 -7.75
C ASP A 79 -2.09 2.54 -8.57
N ILE A 80 -1.49 1.75 -9.45
CA ILE A 80 -2.24 0.80 -10.29
C ILE A 80 -2.76 -0.40 -9.48
N ASN A 81 -2.19 -0.66 -8.30
CA ASN A 81 -2.53 -1.78 -7.44
C ASN A 81 -3.77 -1.45 -6.58
N PRO A 82 -4.91 -2.13 -6.80
CA PRO A 82 -6.12 -1.87 -6.03
C PRO A 82 -5.97 -2.15 -4.52
N VAL A 83 -5.07 -3.05 -4.13
CA VAL A 83 -4.76 -3.28 -2.70
C VAL A 83 -3.99 -2.09 -2.12
N ALA A 84 -3.01 -1.56 -2.85
CA ALA A 84 -2.25 -0.38 -2.42
C ALA A 84 -3.17 0.83 -2.30
N HIS A 85 -4.05 1.04 -3.29
CA HIS A 85 -5.09 2.05 -3.27
C HIS A 85 -6.02 1.92 -2.06
N LEU A 86 -6.55 0.73 -1.75
CA LEU A 86 -7.39 0.53 -0.56
C LEU A 86 -6.64 0.92 0.73
N ILE A 87 -5.39 0.49 0.87
CA ILE A 87 -4.55 0.83 2.03
C ILE A 87 -4.32 2.35 2.10
N ALA A 88 -3.96 3.00 1.00
CA ALA A 88 -3.71 4.44 0.93
C ALA A 88 -4.99 5.25 1.23
N ARG A 89 -6.13 4.84 0.70
CA ARG A 89 -7.45 5.45 0.93
C ARG A 89 -7.79 5.43 2.42
N VAL A 90 -7.68 4.26 3.07
CA VAL A 90 -7.96 4.13 4.50
C VAL A 90 -6.95 4.91 5.34
N LYS A 91 -5.65 4.80 5.04
CA LYS A 91 -4.59 5.51 5.79
C LYS A 91 -4.71 7.03 5.75
N SER A 92 -5.25 7.58 4.66
CA SER A 92 -5.41 9.03 4.47
C SER A 92 -6.81 9.53 4.81
N THR A 93 -7.72 8.66 5.26
CA THR A 93 -9.06 9.09 5.69
C THR A 93 -9.07 9.33 7.19
N PRO A 94 -9.33 10.56 7.67
CA PRO A 94 -9.62 10.78 9.07
C PRO A 94 -11.01 10.23 9.38
N ILE A 95 -11.07 9.04 9.96
CA ILE A 95 -12.33 8.40 10.32
C ILE A 95 -12.68 8.77 11.76
N ASN A 96 -13.93 9.14 12.03
CA ASN A 96 -14.38 9.42 13.39
C ASN A 96 -14.09 8.20 14.30
N PRO A 97 -13.31 8.35 15.40
CA PRO A 97 -12.98 7.25 16.31
C PRO A 97 -14.23 6.58 16.93
N ASP A 98 -15.27 7.34 17.25
CA ASP A 98 -16.48 6.81 17.88
C ASP A 98 -17.22 5.86 16.93
N LEU A 99 -17.37 6.28 15.68
CA LEU A 99 -17.94 5.43 14.61
C LEU A 99 -17.18 4.09 14.51
N LEU A 100 -15.85 4.11 14.48
CA LEU A 100 -15.07 2.88 14.36
C LEU A 100 -15.18 2.00 15.61
N ASN A 101 -15.24 2.60 16.81
CA ASN A 101 -15.41 1.86 18.06
C ASN A 101 -16.79 1.18 18.12
N GLU A 102 -17.84 1.88 17.71
CA GLU A 102 -19.18 1.33 17.61
C GLU A 102 -19.26 0.17 16.62
N GLU A 103 -18.74 0.35 15.40
CA GLU A 103 -18.69 -0.72 14.40
C GLU A 103 -17.87 -1.92 14.89
N PHE A 104 -16.74 -1.67 15.54
CA PHE A 104 -15.92 -2.73 16.12
C PHE A 104 -16.64 -3.49 17.24
N ALA A 105 -17.44 -2.80 18.07
CA ALA A 105 -18.26 -3.44 19.10
C ALA A 105 -19.41 -4.28 18.52
N ARG A 106 -19.98 -3.84 17.38
CA ARG A 106 -21.04 -4.57 16.66
C ARG A 106 -20.54 -5.78 15.86
N LEU A 107 -19.24 -5.85 15.55
CA LEU A 107 -18.64 -6.93 14.76
C LEU A 107 -18.76 -8.30 15.45
N ASN A 108 -19.79 -9.06 15.10
CA ASN A 108 -19.97 -10.43 15.57
C ASN A 108 -19.34 -11.45 14.60
N LEU A 109 -18.07 -11.77 14.84
CA LEU A 109 -17.29 -12.73 14.03
C LEU A 109 -17.78 -14.19 14.15
N GLU A 110 -18.52 -14.51 15.21
CA GLU A 110 -19.03 -15.84 15.51
C GLU A 110 -20.47 -16.05 15.04
N SER A 111 -21.12 -14.98 14.57
CA SER A 111 -22.48 -15.01 14.04
C SER A 111 -22.64 -16.02 12.90
N ARG A 112 -23.90 -16.39 12.62
CA ARG A 112 -24.27 -17.24 11.49
C ARG A 112 -24.11 -16.56 10.12
N VAL A 113 -23.45 -15.40 10.04
CA VAL A 113 -23.17 -14.71 8.78
C VAL A 113 -22.51 -15.69 7.81
N HIS A 114 -22.97 -15.65 6.56
CA HIS A 114 -22.43 -16.49 5.50
C HIS A 114 -20.94 -16.22 5.34
N ALA A 115 -20.12 -17.26 5.52
CA ALA A 115 -18.69 -17.17 5.26
C ALA A 115 -18.47 -16.88 3.77
N ILE A 116 -17.83 -15.75 3.47
CA ILE A 116 -17.46 -15.36 2.12
C ILE A 116 -16.02 -15.79 1.90
N ALA A 117 -15.79 -16.77 1.02
CA ALA A 117 -14.45 -17.14 0.59
C ALA A 117 -14.43 -17.20 -0.93
N PRO A 118 -13.46 -16.55 -1.60
CA PRO A 118 -13.34 -16.61 -3.04
C PRO A 118 -13.19 -18.05 -3.53
N LYS A 119 -13.80 -18.35 -4.67
CA LYS A 119 -13.64 -19.62 -5.38
C LYS A 119 -12.35 -19.58 -6.21
N ASN A 120 -11.21 -19.74 -5.55
CA ASN A 120 -9.91 -19.73 -6.22
C ASN A 120 -8.96 -20.76 -5.58
N GLU A 121 -8.39 -21.66 -6.39
CA GLU A 121 -7.48 -22.72 -5.95
C GLU A 121 -6.23 -22.18 -5.23
N ARG A 122 -5.81 -20.95 -5.54
CA ARG A 122 -4.69 -20.28 -4.87
C ARG A 122 -5.02 -19.94 -3.40
N ILE A 123 -6.30 -19.80 -3.05
CA ILE A 123 -6.68 -19.65 -1.63
C ILE A 123 -6.38 -20.96 -0.90
N ASP A 124 -6.77 -22.11 -1.46
CA ASP A 124 -6.48 -23.41 -0.84
C ASP A 124 -4.97 -23.76 -0.85
N TYR A 125 -4.22 -23.20 -1.81
CA TYR A 125 -2.76 -23.30 -1.84
C TYR A 125 -2.08 -22.59 -0.65
N TRP A 126 -2.67 -21.52 -0.12
CA TRP A 126 -2.08 -20.69 0.95
C TRP A 126 -2.69 -20.90 2.33
N PHE A 127 -3.95 -21.31 2.41
CA PHE A 127 -4.70 -21.33 3.67
C PHE A 127 -5.20 -22.75 3.97
N PRO A 128 -4.83 -23.33 5.13
CA PRO A 128 -5.46 -24.57 5.55
C PRO A 128 -6.97 -24.36 5.78
N LYS A 129 -7.76 -25.44 5.64
CA LYS A 129 -9.23 -25.39 5.61
C LYS A 129 -9.84 -24.65 6.81
N ALA A 130 -9.29 -24.83 8.01
CA ALA A 130 -9.75 -24.17 9.23
C ALA A 130 -9.55 -22.64 9.16
N GLN A 131 -8.35 -22.20 8.76
CA GLN A 131 -8.03 -20.78 8.60
C GLN A 131 -8.90 -20.14 7.52
N LYS A 132 -9.07 -20.79 6.36
CA LYS A 132 -9.96 -20.31 5.28
C LYS A 132 -11.39 -20.09 5.79
N LYS A 133 -11.94 -21.03 6.58
CA LYS A 133 -13.28 -20.91 7.15
C LYS A 133 -13.41 -19.71 8.08
N HIS A 134 -12.46 -19.48 8.99
CA HIS A 134 -12.51 -18.34 9.92
C HIS A 134 -12.29 -17.01 9.20
N LEU A 135 -11.35 -16.95 8.25
CA LEU A 135 -11.15 -15.77 7.40
C LEU A 135 -12.41 -15.44 6.60
N GLY A 136 -13.10 -16.44 6.07
CA GLY A 136 -14.34 -16.20 5.34
C GLY A 136 -15.48 -15.67 6.23
N LYS A 137 -15.54 -16.07 7.50
CA LYS A 137 -16.46 -15.47 8.47
C LYS A 137 -16.12 -14.01 8.78
N ILE A 138 -14.83 -13.70 8.94
CA ILE A 138 -14.37 -12.32 9.13
C ILE A 138 -14.76 -11.46 7.93
N LEU A 139 -14.44 -11.93 6.71
CA LEU A 139 -14.78 -11.19 5.50
C LEU A 139 -16.29 -11.01 5.36
N GLY A 140 -17.09 -12.05 5.63
CA GLY A 140 -18.55 -11.95 5.65
C GLY A 140 -19.07 -10.90 6.63
N ALA A 141 -18.56 -10.89 7.87
CA ALA A 141 -18.95 -9.92 8.89
C ALA A 141 -18.53 -8.48 8.52
N VAL A 142 -17.32 -8.30 7.99
CA VAL A 142 -16.84 -6.98 7.55
C VAL A 142 -17.63 -6.48 6.34
N SER A 143 -17.92 -7.34 5.37
CA SER A 143 -18.69 -6.99 4.18
C SER A 143 -20.14 -6.57 4.50
N ALA A 144 -20.68 -7.02 5.63
CA ALA A 144 -22.02 -6.64 6.10
C ALA A 144 -22.07 -5.24 6.75
N ILE A 145 -20.93 -4.58 6.99
CA ILE A 145 -20.91 -3.20 7.50
C ILE A 145 -21.44 -2.26 6.42
N GLU A 146 -22.50 -1.51 6.75
CA GLU A 146 -23.16 -0.58 5.83
C GLU A 146 -22.29 0.64 5.51
N ASN A 147 -21.64 1.22 6.54
CA ASN A 147 -20.76 2.36 6.37
C ASN A 147 -19.50 1.97 5.58
N GLU A 148 -19.37 2.45 4.34
CA GLU A 148 -18.26 2.08 3.45
C GLU A 148 -16.88 2.44 4.03
N THR A 149 -16.75 3.59 4.69
CA THR A 149 -15.47 4.03 5.26
C THR A 149 -15.03 3.11 6.41
N ALA A 150 -15.96 2.72 7.29
CA ALA A 150 -15.68 1.76 8.34
C ALA A 150 -15.42 0.36 7.77
N ARG A 151 -16.20 -0.09 6.78
CA ARG A 151 -15.99 -1.36 6.09
C ARG A 151 -14.58 -1.45 5.50
N ASP A 152 -14.16 -0.44 4.75
CA ASP A 152 -12.81 -0.37 4.18
C ASP A 152 -11.71 -0.45 5.23
N PHE A 153 -11.89 0.28 6.34
CA PHE A 153 -10.97 0.24 7.47
C PHE A 153 -10.77 -1.19 7.99
N PHE A 154 -11.86 -1.93 8.17
CA PHE A 154 -11.79 -3.32 8.60
C PHE A 154 -11.33 -4.29 7.50
N LEU A 155 -11.54 -3.98 6.21
CA LEU A 155 -10.95 -4.73 5.10
C LEU A 155 -9.42 -4.60 5.10
N VAL A 156 -8.86 -3.42 5.41
CA VAL A 156 -7.39 -3.26 5.57
C VAL A 156 -6.87 -4.04 6.78
N ALA A 157 -7.62 -4.06 7.88
CA ALA A 157 -7.28 -4.91 9.03
C ALA A 157 -7.27 -6.40 8.66
N PHE A 158 -8.25 -6.82 7.86
CA PHE A 158 -8.33 -8.18 7.32
C PHE A 158 -7.16 -8.50 6.39
N SER A 159 -6.83 -7.61 5.44
CA SER A 159 -5.73 -7.86 4.48
C SER A 159 -4.38 -8.02 5.18
N GLN A 160 -4.15 -7.24 6.25
CA GLN A 160 -2.91 -7.28 7.02
C GLN A 160 -2.66 -8.63 7.70
N ILE A 161 -3.71 -9.34 8.13
CA ILE A 161 -3.55 -10.62 8.86
C ILE A 161 -3.40 -11.83 7.93
N LEU A 162 -3.70 -11.68 6.63
CA LEU A 162 -3.70 -12.79 5.67
C LEU A 162 -2.38 -13.55 5.65
N LYS A 163 -1.26 -12.83 5.68
CA LYS A 163 0.07 -13.46 5.68
C LYS A 163 0.29 -14.30 6.94
N SER A 164 0.00 -13.78 8.13
CA SER A 164 0.20 -14.52 9.39
C SER A 164 -0.73 -15.71 9.54
N CYS A 165 -1.94 -15.63 8.97
CA CYS A 165 -2.94 -16.71 8.96
C CYS A 165 -2.79 -17.70 7.79
N SER A 166 -1.80 -17.52 6.92
CA SER A 166 -1.46 -18.44 5.82
C SER A 166 -0.19 -19.25 6.13
N ILE A 167 0.15 -20.19 5.25
CA ILE A 167 1.45 -20.90 5.26
C ILE A 167 2.57 -20.14 4.55
N TRP A 168 2.39 -18.85 4.25
CA TRP A 168 3.47 -18.01 3.73
C TRP A 168 4.54 -17.79 4.81
N LEU A 169 5.80 -18.09 4.48
CA LEU A 169 6.98 -17.84 5.33
C LEU A 169 7.06 -16.37 5.78
N GLN A 170 6.91 -16.12 7.09
CA GLN A 170 6.72 -14.77 7.63
C GLN A 170 7.85 -13.80 7.26
N LYS A 171 9.10 -14.27 7.33
CA LYS A 171 10.31 -13.49 7.01
C LYS A 171 10.52 -13.23 5.52
N SER A 172 9.84 -13.96 4.63
CA SER A 172 10.04 -13.83 3.18
C SER A 172 9.08 -12.80 2.60
N VAL A 173 9.63 -11.83 1.87
CA VAL A 173 8.84 -10.93 1.02
C VAL A 173 8.33 -11.64 -0.23
N LYS A 174 9.07 -12.63 -0.72
CA LYS A 174 8.68 -13.48 -1.84
C LYS A 174 7.62 -14.52 -1.40
N PRO A 175 6.75 -14.98 -2.29
CA PRO A 175 5.73 -16.00 -2.00
C PRO A 175 6.36 -17.38 -1.78
N THR A 176 7.00 -17.54 -0.63
CA THR A 176 7.64 -18.79 -0.19
C THR A 176 6.71 -19.47 0.80
N ARG A 177 6.37 -20.74 0.53
CA ARG A 177 5.59 -21.57 1.46
C ARG A 177 6.49 -22.16 2.52
N ASP A 178 5.95 -22.24 3.73
CA ASP A 178 6.47 -23.02 4.83
C ASP A 178 5.34 -23.94 5.33
N PRO A 179 5.28 -25.20 4.87
CA PRO A 179 4.24 -26.15 5.26
C PRO A 179 4.23 -26.47 6.77
N HIS A 180 5.33 -26.21 7.48
CA HIS A 180 5.48 -26.47 8.91
C HIS A 180 5.15 -25.24 9.77
N LYS A 181 4.87 -24.09 9.14
CA LYS A 181 4.42 -22.90 9.85
C LYS A 181 3.09 -23.18 10.54
N THR A 182 3.02 -22.91 11.84
CA THR A 182 1.77 -22.80 12.58
C THR A 182 1.13 -21.44 12.30
N PRO A 183 0.04 -21.35 11.52
CA PRO A 183 -0.57 -20.07 11.20
C PRO A 183 -1.30 -19.49 12.42
N ALA A 184 -1.33 -18.17 12.53
CA ALA A 184 -2.07 -17.50 13.59
C ALA A 184 -3.58 -17.77 13.48
N GLU A 185 -4.26 -17.87 14.63
CA GLU A 185 -5.72 -17.98 14.68
C GLU A 185 -6.37 -16.69 14.12
N PRO A 186 -7.21 -16.78 13.06
CA PRO A 186 -7.68 -15.58 12.36
C PRO A 186 -8.50 -14.60 13.20
N PHE A 187 -9.41 -15.05 14.08
CA PHE A 187 -10.24 -14.12 14.86
C PHE A 187 -9.41 -13.32 15.86
N ALA A 188 -8.48 -13.97 16.55
CA ALA A 188 -7.56 -13.34 17.49
C ALA A 188 -6.63 -12.35 16.77
N ALA A 189 -6.07 -12.76 15.62
CA ALA A 189 -5.22 -11.90 14.80
C ALA A 189 -5.98 -10.66 14.31
N PHE A 190 -7.21 -10.84 13.83
CA PHE A 190 -8.05 -9.75 13.34
C PHE A 190 -8.43 -8.77 14.45
N ARG A 191 -8.91 -9.24 15.61
CA ARG A 191 -9.24 -8.39 16.75
C ARG A 191 -8.02 -7.59 17.22
N LYS A 192 -6.85 -8.23 17.28
CA LYS A 192 -5.58 -7.56 17.63
C LYS A 192 -5.24 -6.45 16.63
N GLN A 193 -5.36 -6.74 15.34
CA GLN A 193 -5.08 -5.78 14.28
C GLN A 193 -6.06 -4.60 14.30
N CYS A 194 -7.36 -4.86 14.48
CA CYS A 194 -8.38 -3.81 14.61
C CYS A 194 -8.07 -2.86 15.76
N ARG A 195 -7.79 -3.37 16.97
CA ARG A 195 -7.42 -2.53 18.13
C ARG A 195 -6.18 -1.69 17.88
N TYR A 196 -5.18 -2.25 17.22
CA TYR A 196 -3.98 -1.50 16.85
C TYR A 196 -4.32 -0.36 15.87
N MET A 197 -5.11 -0.66 14.84
CA MET A 197 -5.53 0.35 13.86
C MET A 197 -6.43 1.42 14.47
N LEU A 198 -7.35 1.07 15.39
CA LEU A 198 -8.20 2.02 16.12
C LEU A 198 -7.35 3.04 16.88
N LYS A 199 -6.33 2.57 17.63
CA LYS A 199 -5.37 3.44 18.32
C LYS A 199 -4.62 4.37 17.36
N GLN A 200 -4.17 3.82 16.24
CA GLN A 200 -3.44 4.60 15.22
C GLN A 200 -4.35 5.60 14.49
N ASN A 201 -5.63 5.28 14.29
CA ASN A 201 -6.64 6.19 13.74
C ASN A 201 -6.88 7.38 14.68
N LEU A 202 -7.04 7.12 15.98
CA LEU A 202 -7.20 8.18 16.97
C LEU A 202 -6.02 9.15 16.96
N ALA A 203 -4.79 8.62 16.97
CA ALA A 203 -3.59 9.47 16.87
C ALA A 203 -3.55 10.31 15.59
N PHE A 204 -4.01 9.77 14.46
CA PHE A 204 -4.14 10.53 13.21
C PHE A 204 -5.23 11.60 13.28
N TRP A 205 -6.38 11.26 13.87
CA TRP A 205 -7.50 12.16 14.08
C TRP A 205 -7.14 13.36 14.96
N GLU A 206 -6.29 13.15 15.97
CA GLU A 206 -5.84 14.17 16.92
C GLU A 206 -4.76 15.10 16.35
N ILE A 207 -3.84 14.56 15.55
CA ILE A 207 -2.73 15.36 14.99
C ILE A 207 -3.13 16.19 13.77
N LEU A 208 -4.19 15.81 13.05
CA LEU A 208 -4.62 16.52 11.86
C LEU A 208 -5.13 17.93 12.20
N PRO A 209 -4.71 18.97 11.45
CA PRO A 209 -5.29 20.31 11.59
C PRO A 209 -6.82 20.26 11.39
N THR A 210 -7.57 20.98 12.22
CA THR A 210 -9.06 20.95 12.22
C THR A 210 -9.65 21.14 10.82
N ARG A 211 -9.15 22.12 10.06
CA ARG A 211 -9.61 22.38 8.68
C ARG A 211 -9.39 21.19 7.73
N VAL A 212 -8.31 20.42 7.92
CA VAL A 212 -8.01 19.23 7.11
C VAL A 212 -8.94 18.10 7.50
N ARG A 213 -9.17 17.92 8.81
CA ARG A 213 -10.04 16.88 9.35
C ARG A 213 -11.50 17.06 8.97
N GLU A 214 -12.00 18.30 8.96
CA GLU A 214 -13.39 18.63 8.61
C GLU A 214 -13.64 18.62 7.08
N GLN A 215 -12.61 18.87 6.27
CA GLN A 215 -12.73 18.96 4.82
C GLN A 215 -11.69 18.09 4.10
N PRO A 216 -11.56 16.78 4.43
CA PRO A 216 -10.44 15.96 3.98
C PRO A 216 -10.41 15.81 2.46
N ALA A 217 -11.57 15.86 1.79
CA ALA A 217 -11.66 15.80 0.33
C ALA A 217 -10.96 16.97 -0.39
N LYS A 218 -10.71 18.10 0.28
CA LYS A 218 -9.93 19.22 -0.27
C LYS A 218 -8.41 19.02 -0.14
N PHE A 219 -7.99 18.18 0.79
CA PHE A 219 -6.57 17.98 1.14
C PHE A 219 -6.03 16.63 0.68
N ARG A 220 -6.87 15.76 0.12
CA ARG A 220 -6.43 14.49 -0.43
C ARG A 220 -7.17 14.10 -1.70
N ARG A 221 -6.44 13.48 -2.63
CA ARG A 221 -7.01 12.74 -3.76
C ARG A 221 -6.17 11.48 -3.99
N VAL A 222 -6.80 10.32 -3.88
CA VAL A 222 -6.15 9.01 -3.94
C VAL A 222 -6.90 8.18 -4.95
N GLU A 223 -6.25 7.72 -6.02
CA GLU A 223 -6.92 6.99 -7.11
C GLU A 223 -6.20 5.69 -7.48
N CYS A 224 -6.97 4.68 -7.85
CA CYS A 224 -6.46 3.44 -8.43
C CYS A 224 -6.30 3.64 -9.94
N ALA A 225 -5.18 4.23 -10.36
CA ALA A 225 -4.97 4.67 -11.74
C ALA A 225 -3.54 4.40 -12.23
N ASP A 226 -3.37 4.49 -13.55
CA ASP A 226 -2.06 4.51 -14.20
C ASP A 226 -1.37 5.85 -13.95
N ALA A 227 -0.07 5.84 -13.64
CA ALA A 227 0.71 7.04 -13.33
C ALA A 227 0.77 8.06 -14.49
N ARG A 228 0.46 7.65 -15.72
CA ARG A 228 0.37 8.54 -16.88
C ARG A 228 -0.91 9.39 -16.89
N ALA A 229 -1.89 9.04 -16.05
CA ALA A 229 -3.17 9.73 -15.91
C ALA A 229 -3.32 10.29 -14.49
N LEU A 230 -2.43 11.20 -14.10
CA LEU A 230 -2.48 11.80 -12.77
C LEU A 230 -3.73 12.71 -12.61
N PRO A 231 -4.41 12.67 -11.46
CA PRO A 231 -5.59 13.48 -11.18
C PRO A 231 -5.26 14.93 -10.77
N VAL A 232 -4.30 15.55 -11.45
CA VAL A 232 -3.79 16.90 -11.20
C VAL A 232 -3.54 17.61 -12.52
N ALA A 233 -3.82 18.91 -12.58
CA ALA A 233 -3.61 19.69 -13.80
C ALA A 233 -2.11 19.87 -14.08
N ALA A 234 -1.73 19.83 -15.35
CA ALA A 234 -0.35 20.03 -15.78
C ALA A 234 0.20 21.37 -15.26
N GLY A 235 1.43 21.34 -14.73
CA GLY A 235 2.10 22.54 -14.21
C GLY A 235 1.58 23.07 -12.86
N THR A 236 0.68 22.34 -12.18
CA THR A 236 0.11 22.79 -10.89
C THR A 236 0.68 22.10 -9.65
N ALA A 237 1.41 20.99 -9.81
CA ALA A 237 2.07 20.34 -8.70
C ALA A 237 3.25 21.19 -8.18
N THR A 238 3.26 21.52 -6.90
CA THR A 238 4.37 22.25 -6.27
C THR A 238 5.55 21.31 -6.02
N LEU A 239 5.27 20.09 -5.57
CA LEU A 239 6.30 19.12 -5.20
C LEU A 239 5.89 17.70 -5.59
N VAL A 240 6.84 16.91 -6.08
CA VAL A 240 6.68 15.46 -6.26
C VAL A 240 7.54 14.75 -5.22
N VAL A 241 6.92 13.95 -4.35
CA VAL A 241 7.61 13.10 -3.38
C VAL A 241 7.17 11.67 -3.62
N THR A 242 8.09 10.82 -4.05
CA THR A 242 7.74 9.47 -4.48
C THR A 242 8.89 8.49 -4.23
N SER A 243 8.53 7.23 -3.98
CA SER A 243 9.45 6.09 -3.98
C SER A 243 9.12 5.25 -5.21
N PRO A 244 9.81 5.44 -6.35
CA PRO A 244 9.45 4.75 -7.57
C PRO A 244 9.63 3.23 -7.42
N PRO A 245 8.94 2.43 -8.26
CA PRO A 245 9.02 0.98 -8.20
C PRO A 245 10.42 0.46 -8.53
N TYR A 246 10.92 -0.49 -7.74
CA TYR A 246 12.25 -1.07 -7.93
C TYR A 246 12.20 -2.27 -8.87
N VAL A 247 12.59 -2.05 -10.13
CA VAL A 247 12.69 -3.13 -11.13
C VAL A 247 13.58 -4.26 -10.64
N THR A 248 13.18 -5.51 -10.95
CA THR A 248 13.86 -6.78 -10.59
C THR A 248 13.96 -7.13 -9.10
N SER A 249 13.79 -6.16 -8.18
CA SER A 249 13.93 -6.38 -6.73
C SER A 249 12.64 -6.90 -6.11
N TYR A 250 11.50 -6.34 -6.52
CA TYR A 250 10.18 -6.72 -6.02
C TYR A 250 9.20 -6.95 -7.16
N GLU A 251 8.44 -8.04 -7.05
CA GLU A 251 7.26 -8.27 -7.88
C GLU A 251 6.04 -7.76 -7.09
N TYR A 252 5.65 -6.51 -7.32
CA TYR A 252 4.61 -5.83 -6.54
C TYR A 252 3.24 -6.51 -6.60
N ALA A 253 2.95 -7.19 -7.72
CA ALA A 253 1.77 -8.03 -7.86
C ALA A 253 1.78 -9.21 -6.87
N ASP A 254 2.96 -9.79 -6.61
CA ASP A 254 3.09 -10.93 -5.71
C ASP A 254 2.95 -10.51 -4.25
N LEU A 255 3.45 -9.32 -3.86
CA LEU A 255 3.43 -8.81 -2.48
C LEU A 255 2.03 -8.80 -1.87
N HIS A 256 1.04 -8.42 -2.68
CA HIS A 256 -0.34 -8.23 -2.25
C HIS A 256 -1.28 -9.31 -2.80
N GLN A 257 -0.74 -10.42 -3.35
CA GLN A 257 -1.55 -11.44 -4.00
C GLN A 257 -2.61 -12.05 -3.06
N LEU A 258 -2.31 -12.21 -1.76
CA LEU A 258 -3.29 -12.77 -0.83
C LEU A 258 -4.52 -11.87 -0.75
N ALA A 259 -4.32 -10.57 -0.55
CA ALA A 259 -5.42 -9.60 -0.50
C ALA A 259 -6.13 -9.48 -1.85
N ALA A 260 -5.38 -9.43 -2.96
CA ALA A 260 -5.96 -9.37 -4.30
C ALA A 260 -6.85 -10.59 -4.61
N LEU A 261 -6.46 -11.79 -4.17
CA LEU A 261 -7.26 -13.00 -4.30
C LEU A 261 -8.49 -12.97 -3.38
N TRP A 262 -8.34 -12.53 -2.12
CA TRP A 262 -9.43 -12.46 -1.15
C TRP A 262 -10.50 -11.41 -1.47
N PHE A 263 -10.10 -10.31 -2.10
CA PHE A 263 -11.01 -9.24 -2.54
C PHE A 263 -11.41 -9.36 -4.02
N GLU A 264 -11.02 -10.46 -4.67
CA GLU A 264 -11.35 -10.73 -6.08
C GLU A 264 -10.94 -9.60 -7.04
N TYR A 265 -9.87 -8.87 -6.69
CA TYR A 265 -9.29 -7.81 -7.52
C TYR A 265 -8.55 -8.34 -8.75
N CYS A 266 -8.36 -9.65 -8.84
CA CYS A 266 -7.83 -10.30 -10.03
C CYS A 266 -8.54 -11.64 -10.30
N GLY A 267 -8.96 -11.84 -11.55
CA GLY A 267 -9.43 -13.15 -12.02
C GLY A 267 -8.28 -14.15 -12.12
N SER A 268 -7.08 -13.68 -12.52
CA SER A 268 -5.86 -14.49 -12.53
C SER A 268 -4.62 -13.67 -12.15
N LEU A 269 -3.63 -14.32 -11.51
CA LEU A 269 -2.35 -13.66 -11.18
C LEU A 269 -1.54 -13.24 -12.41
N PRO A 270 -1.48 -14.01 -13.52
CA PRO A 270 -0.80 -13.55 -14.74
C PRO A 270 -1.39 -12.26 -15.30
N GLU A 271 -2.71 -12.13 -15.36
CA GLU A 271 -3.38 -10.89 -15.80
C GLU A 271 -3.08 -9.73 -14.85
N PHE A 272 -3.14 -9.99 -13.53
CA PHE A 272 -2.81 -8.99 -12.52
C PHE A 272 -1.39 -8.44 -12.73
N ARG A 273 -0.40 -9.31 -12.95
CA ARG A 273 1.01 -8.95 -13.18
C ARG A 273 1.25 -8.13 -14.45
N LYS A 274 0.41 -8.26 -15.49
CA LYS A 274 0.57 -7.49 -16.74
C LYS A 274 0.33 -5.99 -16.56
N ARG A 275 -0.39 -5.60 -15.51
CA ARG A 275 -0.71 -4.20 -15.19
C ARG A 275 0.45 -3.45 -14.54
N PHE A 276 1.45 -4.15 -14.04
CA PHE A 276 2.54 -3.57 -13.28
C PHE A 276 3.72 -3.22 -14.19
N ILE A 277 4.37 -2.12 -13.84
CA ILE A 277 5.56 -1.60 -14.51
C ILE A 277 6.73 -2.60 -14.49
N GLY A 278 7.46 -2.68 -15.60
CA GLY A 278 8.64 -3.54 -15.75
C GLY A 278 8.34 -5.04 -15.81
N THR A 279 7.07 -5.42 -15.97
CA THR A 279 6.64 -6.82 -16.00
C THR A 279 7.26 -7.58 -17.16
N ALA A 280 7.81 -8.76 -16.88
CA ALA A 280 8.33 -9.68 -17.90
C ALA A 280 7.22 -10.38 -18.71
N PHE A 281 5.96 -10.21 -18.31
CA PHE A 281 4.79 -10.87 -18.87
C PHE A 281 4.13 -10.09 -20.02
N SER A 282 4.66 -8.91 -20.34
CA SER A 282 4.26 -8.09 -21.48
C SER A 282 5.39 -8.10 -22.51
N GLU A 283 5.09 -8.56 -23.72
CA GLU A 283 5.96 -8.34 -24.87
C GLU A 283 5.69 -6.95 -25.44
N ARG A 284 6.72 -6.10 -25.48
CA ARG A 284 6.66 -4.76 -26.06
C ARG A 284 7.37 -4.78 -27.40
N ALA A 285 6.83 -4.02 -28.36
CA ALA A 285 7.60 -3.63 -29.54
C ALA A 285 8.87 -2.88 -29.10
N GLU A 286 9.90 -2.83 -29.94
CA GLU A 286 11.09 -2.03 -29.62
C GLU A 286 10.70 -0.56 -29.42
N ILE A 287 11.03 -0.03 -28.24
CA ILE A 287 10.78 1.35 -27.85
C ILE A 287 12.14 2.02 -27.71
N ASN A 288 12.31 3.17 -28.37
CA ASN A 288 13.47 4.03 -28.15
C ASN A 288 13.39 4.56 -26.71
N LEU A 289 14.34 4.14 -25.85
CA LEU A 289 14.32 4.47 -24.43
C LEU A 289 14.63 5.95 -24.11
N GLN A 290 14.89 6.77 -25.13
CA GLN A 290 15.22 8.21 -25.03
C GLN A 290 16.36 8.53 -24.04
N SER A 291 17.18 7.54 -23.68
CA SER A 291 18.23 7.65 -22.68
C SER A 291 19.39 6.72 -23.03
N ALA A 292 20.52 7.29 -23.43
CA ALA A 292 21.74 6.53 -23.73
C ALA A 292 22.21 5.69 -22.52
N ARG A 293 21.96 6.17 -21.30
CA ARG A 293 22.26 5.42 -20.07
C ARG A 293 21.35 4.20 -19.92
N ALA A 294 20.05 4.34 -20.22
CA ALA A 294 19.10 3.23 -20.18
C ALA A 294 19.45 2.15 -21.20
N GLU A 295 19.76 2.54 -22.44
CA GLU A 295 20.19 1.61 -23.51
C GLU A 295 21.47 0.87 -23.12
N LYS A 296 22.47 1.57 -22.59
CA LYS A 296 23.71 0.95 -22.11
C LYS A 296 23.45 -0.08 -21.01
N ILE A 297 22.64 0.26 -20.00
CA ILE A 297 22.26 -0.68 -18.92
C ILE A 297 21.58 -1.92 -19.49
N CYS A 298 20.67 -1.76 -20.47
CA CYS A 298 19.97 -2.89 -21.08
C CYS A 298 20.92 -3.81 -21.87
N ALA A 299 21.92 -3.25 -22.56
CA ALA A 299 22.93 -3.99 -23.32
C ALA A 299 23.90 -4.78 -22.43
N GLU A 300 24.16 -4.32 -21.21
CA GLU A 300 25.00 -5.01 -20.22
C GLU A 300 24.28 -6.18 -19.52
N LEU A 301 22.95 -6.25 -19.63
CA LEU A 301 22.13 -7.31 -19.04
C LEU A 301 21.77 -8.39 -20.07
N ALA A 302 21.59 -9.62 -19.60
CA ALA A 302 21.16 -10.75 -20.44
C ALA A 302 19.86 -11.40 -19.95
N GLY A 303 19.16 -12.07 -20.88
CA GLY A 303 17.98 -12.89 -20.60
C GLY A 303 16.80 -12.12 -19.99
N LYS A 304 16.09 -12.76 -19.06
CA LYS A 304 14.87 -12.22 -18.43
C LYS A 304 15.09 -10.84 -17.79
N LYS A 305 16.24 -10.62 -17.13
CA LYS A 305 16.56 -9.36 -16.45
C LYS A 305 16.67 -8.19 -17.42
N SER A 306 17.32 -8.40 -18.58
CA SER A 306 17.42 -7.38 -19.62
C SER A 306 16.02 -6.95 -20.10
N ARG A 307 15.14 -7.93 -20.33
CA ARG A 307 13.74 -7.68 -20.73
C ARG A 307 12.94 -6.91 -19.67
N GLU A 308 13.03 -7.29 -18.41
CA GLU A 308 12.36 -6.59 -17.29
C GLU A 308 12.82 -5.14 -17.16
N VAL A 309 14.14 -4.91 -17.23
CA VAL A 309 14.74 -3.57 -17.12
C VAL A 309 14.40 -2.71 -18.34
N ARG A 310 14.42 -3.26 -19.55
CA ARG A 310 14.00 -2.55 -20.76
C ARG A 310 12.52 -2.17 -20.71
N ASN A 311 11.65 -3.11 -20.31
CA ASN A 311 10.22 -2.82 -20.12
C ASN A 311 10.01 -1.72 -19.08
N TYR A 312 10.74 -1.77 -17.97
CA TYR A 312 10.67 -0.75 -16.93
C TYR A 312 11.04 0.64 -17.45
N PHE A 313 12.16 0.77 -18.18
CA PHE A 313 12.51 2.07 -18.77
C PHE A 313 11.46 2.55 -19.76
N ALA A 314 10.95 1.65 -20.61
CA ALA A 314 9.90 1.99 -21.58
C ALA A 314 8.58 2.41 -20.93
N ASP A 315 8.25 1.88 -19.75
CA ASP A 315 7.07 2.25 -18.97
C ASP A 315 7.23 3.59 -18.23
N MET A 316 8.47 4.03 -17.99
CA MET A 316 8.79 5.29 -17.31
C MET A 316 8.90 6.49 -18.28
N LEU A 317 8.77 6.26 -19.59
CA LEU A 317 8.68 7.30 -20.62
C LEU A 317 7.29 7.94 -20.63
#